data_AF-S2F676-F1
#
_entry.id   AF-S2F676-F1
#
_cell.length_a   1.000
_cell.length_b   1.000
_cell.length_c   1.000
_cell.angle_alpha   90.00
_cell.angle_beta   90.00
_cell.angle_gamma   90.00
#
_symmetry.space_group_name_H-M   'P 1'
#
loop_
_entity.id
_entity.type
_entity.pdbx_description
1 polymer ?
#
loop_
_entity_poly.entity_id
_entity_poly.type
_entity_poly.pdbx_seq_one_letter_code
_entity_poly.pdbx_strand_id
1 'polypeptide(L)'
;MHHIFRPQDPVMHLCEEHTTDAVISAAIASRRSSKDLPRPGHIGVEAVLDAIEGGWFELPAGRNLCYTQSQYFRLANLVQCLPAVTGVQERSRAWSATKRQQLGDRFTFVFGLPNTLPDIEQRARGLPYGGPRRPLEFTAGKYQAIDLLQWLQDAVAITDQLNALMDALEPQFMFDTQVDIEQQVAHLAAHGQVHYLDKYLYALRRRFLWREDERWLREVKAGAISISEFDARVAARDGYREQENRSHWMSVYERIRQLASYLEHTGSYHHGTLTRRLRERFGRSARLLREHSSGGLILELDGGPSVGSGQQLEDGVALVNFVCALADLVKGTPPDVHCYFAAVDQASSRLNAASSPSMAVVRRIETIELQEAGLI
;
A
#
# COMPACT_ATOMS: atom_id res chain seq x y z
N MET A 1 40.10 -11.53 -0.22
CA MET A 1 39.97 -11.40 1.25
C MET A 1 40.55 -10.05 1.66
N HIS A 2 39.72 -9.00 1.64
CA HIS A 2 40.09 -7.72 2.27
C HIS A 2 39.47 -7.72 3.66
N HIS A 3 40.31 -7.88 4.68
CA HIS A 3 39.92 -7.59 6.05
C HIS A 3 39.69 -6.08 6.16
N ILE A 4 38.43 -5.68 6.10
CA ILE A 4 38.02 -4.34 6.52
C ILE A 4 38.20 -4.33 8.03
N PHE A 5 39.24 -3.63 8.49
CA PHE A 5 39.39 -3.20 9.87
C PHE A 5 38.13 -2.40 10.22
N ARG A 6 37.19 -3.01 10.93
CA ARG A 6 36.16 -2.24 11.64
C ARG A 6 36.90 -1.49 12.75
N PRO A 7 36.80 -0.16 12.84
CA PRO A 7 37.15 0.53 14.08
C PRO A 7 36.33 -0.14 15.18
N GLN A 8 36.95 -0.43 16.33
CA GLN A 8 36.18 -0.85 17.49
C GLN A 8 35.21 0.28 17.81
N ASP A 9 33.92 0.08 17.52
CA ASP A 9 32.87 0.99 17.96
C ASP A 9 33.00 1.13 19.48
N PRO A 10 32.92 2.34 20.06
CA PRO A 10 32.91 2.50 21.49
C PRO A 10 31.66 1.78 22.04
N VAL A 11 31.89 0.60 22.61
CA VAL A 11 30.84 -0.23 23.19
C VAL A 11 30.30 0.52 24.39
N MET A 12 28.97 0.62 24.51
CA MET A 12 28.34 1.14 25.72
C MET A 12 28.67 0.21 26.89
N HIS A 13 29.67 0.58 27.69
CA HIS A 13 30.11 -0.19 28.87
C HIS A 13 29.20 0.04 30.10
N LEU A 14 28.18 0.89 29.98
CA LEU A 14 27.23 1.19 31.04
C LEU A 14 26.10 0.14 31.06
N CYS A 15 25.87 -0.50 32.21
CA CYS A 15 24.81 -1.50 32.42
C CYS A 15 24.00 -1.19 33.69
N GLU A 16 22.93 -1.95 33.93
CA GLU A 16 21.98 -1.66 35.02
C GLU A 16 22.65 -1.65 36.40
N GLU A 17 23.62 -2.56 36.63
CA GLU A 17 24.42 -2.65 37.85
C GLU A 17 25.20 -1.35 38.15
N HIS A 18 25.55 -0.60 37.11
CA HIS A 18 26.26 0.69 37.22
C HIS A 18 25.32 1.86 37.53
N THR A 19 23.99 1.65 37.47
CA THR A 19 22.98 2.70 37.71
C THR A 19 22.26 2.58 39.04
N THR A 20 22.74 1.72 39.93
CA THR A 20 22.21 1.59 41.31
C THR A 20 22.42 2.87 42.11
N ASP A 21 21.54 3.13 43.08
CA ASP A 21 21.63 4.31 43.97
C ASP A 21 23.01 4.44 44.62
N ALA A 22 23.64 3.32 45.00
CA ALA A 22 24.97 3.29 45.58
C ALA A 22 26.06 3.77 44.60
N VAL A 23 26.05 3.27 43.36
CA VAL A 23 27.02 3.64 42.33
C VAL A 23 26.82 5.09 41.88
N ILE A 24 25.57 5.51 41.69
CA ILE A 24 25.24 6.90 41.32
C ILE A 24 25.62 7.87 42.44
N SER A 25 25.36 7.52 43.70
CA SER A 25 25.79 8.32 44.85
C SER A 25 27.32 8.42 44.93
N ALA A 26 28.03 7.31 44.70
CA ALA A 26 29.49 7.28 44.66
C ALA A 26 30.05 8.13 43.50
N ALA A 27 29.45 8.08 42.31
CA ALA A 27 29.83 8.91 41.17
C ALA A 27 29.60 10.40 41.44
N ILE A 28 28.48 10.78 42.09
CA ILE A 28 28.22 12.16 42.53
C ILE A 28 29.28 12.61 43.54
N ALA A 29 29.60 11.77 44.53
CA ALA A 29 30.61 12.07 45.53
C ALA A 29 31.99 12.25 44.90
N SER A 30 32.38 11.36 43.99
CA SER A 30 33.64 11.43 43.23
C SER A 30 33.75 12.76 42.45
N ARG A 31 32.70 13.16 41.74
CA ARG A 31 32.69 14.40 40.94
C ARG A 31 32.72 15.68 41.81
N ARG A 32 32.15 15.64 43.03
CA ARG A 32 32.24 16.73 44.02
C ARG A 32 33.61 16.80 44.70
N SER A 33 34.28 15.66 44.87
CA SER A 33 35.54 15.49 45.59
C SER A 33 36.79 15.74 44.74
N SER A 34 36.70 16.51 43.65
CA SER A 34 37.82 16.82 42.72
C SER A 34 39.04 17.54 43.38
N LYS A 35 39.15 17.55 44.71
CA LYS A 35 40.34 17.94 45.48
C LYS A 35 40.94 16.84 46.37
N ASP A 36 40.25 15.74 46.66
CA ASP A 36 40.79 14.61 47.44
C ASP A 36 40.20 13.30 46.92
N LEU A 37 41.03 12.48 46.27
CA LEU A 37 40.65 11.18 45.72
C LEU A 37 40.22 10.18 46.80
N PRO A 38 39.16 9.40 46.56
CA PRO A 38 39.16 7.98 46.86
C PRO A 38 39.50 7.16 45.60
N ARG A 39 40.18 6.05 45.87
CA ARG A 39 40.88 5.11 44.99
C ARG A 39 40.11 4.60 43.76
N PRO A 40 40.84 4.18 42.70
CA PRO A 40 40.29 3.38 41.61
C PRO A 40 39.86 2.01 42.15
N GLY A 41 38.76 1.46 41.63
CA GLY A 41 38.34 0.10 42.00
C GLY A 41 36.87 -0.25 41.87
N HIS A 42 35.97 0.71 41.67
CA HIS A 42 34.59 0.39 41.30
C HIS A 42 34.38 0.62 39.81
N ILE A 43 34.50 -0.47 39.05
CA ILE A 43 34.28 -0.54 37.59
C ILE A 43 32.99 0.20 37.17
N GLY A 44 31.93 0.11 37.97
CA GLY A 44 30.67 0.80 37.68
C GLY A 44 30.72 2.33 37.83
N VAL A 45 31.53 2.88 38.74
CA VAL A 45 31.69 4.34 38.88
C VAL A 45 32.51 4.89 37.72
N GLU A 46 33.58 4.19 37.33
CA GLU A 46 34.41 4.54 36.17
C GLU A 46 33.57 4.53 34.89
N ALA A 47 32.77 3.49 34.65
CA ALA A 47 31.87 3.42 33.49
C ALA A 47 30.84 4.58 33.45
N VAL A 48 30.33 5.02 34.59
CA VAL A 48 29.43 6.19 34.68
C VAL A 48 30.17 7.48 34.36
N LEU A 49 31.40 7.66 34.86
CA LEU A 49 32.21 8.86 34.59
C LEU A 49 32.61 8.94 33.12
N ASP A 50 33.06 7.82 32.53
CA ASP A 50 33.38 7.72 31.09
C ASP A 50 32.16 8.08 30.23
N ALA A 51 30.96 7.63 30.61
CA ALA A 51 29.72 7.95 29.92
C ALA A 51 29.36 9.44 29.97
N ILE A 52 29.67 10.11 31.10
CA ILE A 52 29.48 11.55 31.28
C ILE A 52 30.50 12.33 30.45
N GLU A 53 31.77 11.91 30.45
CA GLU A 53 32.81 12.49 29.62
C GLU A 53 32.50 12.35 28.13
N GLY A 54 31.93 11.21 27.73
CA GLY A 54 31.39 10.97 26.39
C GLY A 54 30.16 11.80 26.05
N GLY A 55 29.56 12.51 27.02
CA GLY A 55 28.45 13.44 26.79
C GLY A 55 27.09 12.79 26.52
N TRP A 56 26.96 11.47 26.71
CA TRP A 56 25.73 10.72 26.48
C TRP A 56 25.08 10.22 27.78
N PHE A 57 25.61 10.63 28.94
CA PHE A 57 25.01 10.38 30.25
C PHE A 57 25.13 11.62 31.17
N GLU A 58 24.22 11.78 32.12
CA GLU A 58 24.24 12.85 33.11
C GLU A 58 23.86 12.28 34.48
N LEU A 59 24.45 12.77 35.58
CA LEU A 59 24.06 12.35 36.92
C LEU A 59 22.76 13.06 37.35
N PRO A 60 21.79 12.36 37.97
CA PRO A 60 20.58 12.99 38.46
C PRO A 60 20.89 14.01 39.58
N ALA A 61 20.33 15.21 39.48
CA ALA A 61 20.57 16.30 40.43
C ALA A 61 19.38 16.58 41.36
N GLY A 62 18.25 15.90 41.16
CA GLY A 62 17.04 16.06 41.95
C GLY A 62 17.02 15.24 43.24
N ARG A 63 15.90 15.31 43.96
CA ARG A 63 15.68 14.52 45.18
C ARG A 63 15.63 13.03 44.84
N ASN A 64 16.05 12.19 45.78
CA ASN A 64 16.04 10.73 45.66
C ASN A 64 16.75 10.23 44.38
N LEU A 65 17.86 10.87 44.00
CA LEU A 65 18.65 10.52 42.81
C LEU A 65 17.80 10.50 41.51
N CYS A 66 16.78 11.36 41.45
CA CYS A 66 15.97 11.54 40.26
C CYS A 66 16.47 12.74 39.43
N TYR A 67 16.24 12.69 38.13
CA TYR A 67 16.48 13.83 37.25
C TYR A 67 15.52 14.97 37.54
N THR A 68 16.01 16.20 37.39
CA THR A 68 15.17 17.40 37.44
C THR A 68 14.44 17.61 36.12
N GLN A 69 13.45 18.51 36.12
CA GLN A 69 12.72 18.88 34.91
C GLN A 69 13.66 19.44 33.82
N SER A 70 14.66 20.23 34.21
CA SER A 70 15.63 20.79 33.26
C SER A 70 16.56 19.73 32.67
N GLN A 71 16.95 18.72 33.46
CA GLN A 71 17.71 17.57 32.96
C GLN A 71 16.86 16.73 32.00
N TYR A 72 15.59 16.47 32.35
CA TYR A 72 14.66 15.72 31.51
C TYR A 72 14.55 16.28 30.09
N PHE A 73 14.41 17.60 29.94
CA PHE A 73 14.31 18.23 28.63
C PHE A 73 15.58 18.13 27.77
N ARG A 74 16.73 17.80 28.37
CA ARG A 74 18.01 17.64 27.65
C ARG A 74 18.38 16.19 27.39
N LEU A 75 17.64 15.21 27.89
CA LEU A 75 17.99 13.80 27.73
C LEU A 75 18.04 13.36 26.26
N ALA A 76 17.18 13.92 25.41
CA ALA A 76 17.25 13.68 23.97
C ALA A 76 18.62 14.09 23.38
N ASN A 77 19.24 15.17 23.90
CA ASN A 77 20.57 15.58 23.47
C ASN A 77 21.64 14.56 23.92
N LEU A 78 21.48 13.95 25.10
CA LEU A 78 22.37 12.89 25.56
C LEU A 78 22.29 11.66 24.64
N VAL A 79 21.08 11.24 24.26
CA VAL A 79 20.88 10.15 23.29
C VAL A 79 21.47 10.51 21.93
N GLN A 80 21.34 11.75 21.48
CA GLN A 80 21.93 12.23 20.23
C GLN A 80 23.48 12.21 20.25
N CYS A 81 24.10 12.38 21.42
CA CYS A 81 25.56 12.28 21.59
C CYS A 81 26.07 10.84 21.65
N LEU A 82 25.19 9.84 21.72
CA LEU A 82 25.60 8.44 21.79
C LEU A 82 26.32 8.04 20.48
N PRO A 83 27.54 7.47 20.53
CA PRO A 83 28.30 7.15 19.31
C PRO A 83 27.58 6.22 18.34
N ALA A 84 26.80 5.26 18.84
CA ALA A 84 26.00 4.37 18.01
C ALA A 84 24.92 5.14 17.21
N VAL A 85 24.31 6.16 17.83
CA VAL A 85 23.29 7.03 17.22
C VAL A 85 23.90 7.94 16.17
N THR A 86 25.02 8.61 16.49
CA THR A 86 25.71 9.46 15.52
C THR A 86 26.21 8.64 14.33
N GLY A 87 26.83 7.49 14.60
CA GLY A 87 27.34 6.56 13.57
C GLY A 87 26.24 6.06 12.63
N VAL A 88 25.10 5.61 13.16
CA VAL A 88 23.99 5.14 12.31
C VAL A 88 23.33 6.29 11.55
N GLN A 89 23.28 7.50 12.10
CA GLN A 89 22.75 8.69 11.40
C GLN A 89 23.64 9.09 10.22
N GLU A 90 24.96 9.09 10.39
CA GLU A 90 25.90 9.37 9.31
C GLU A 90 25.83 8.29 8.23
N ARG A 91 25.88 7.02 8.63
CA ARG A 91 25.78 5.88 7.72
C ARG A 91 24.47 5.87 6.94
N SER A 92 23.34 6.06 7.61
CA SER A 92 22.02 6.06 6.96
C SER A 92 21.84 7.21 5.97
N ARG A 93 22.44 8.38 6.21
CA ARG A 93 22.47 9.48 5.22
C ARG A 93 23.23 9.08 3.96
N ALA A 94 24.44 8.52 4.11
CA ALA A 94 25.25 8.08 2.98
C ALA A 94 24.59 6.93 2.21
N TRP A 95 24.05 5.96 2.93
CA TRP A 95 23.29 4.84 2.38
C TRP A 95 22.06 5.33 1.59
N SER A 96 21.26 6.21 2.19
CA SER A 96 20.06 6.78 1.58
C SER A 96 20.39 7.59 0.32
N ALA A 97 21.47 8.37 0.32
CA ALA A 97 21.95 9.08 -0.87
C ALA A 97 22.30 8.11 -2.00
N THR A 98 23.02 7.04 -1.68
CA THR A 98 23.41 5.99 -2.65
C THR A 98 22.17 5.30 -3.23
N LYS A 99 21.20 4.94 -2.38
CA LYS A 99 19.94 4.31 -2.84
C LYS A 99 19.05 5.25 -3.62
N ARG A 100 18.99 6.55 -3.30
CA ARG A 100 18.30 7.55 -4.13
C ARG A 100 18.92 7.64 -5.51
N GLN A 101 20.25 7.62 -5.61
CA GLN A 101 20.94 7.61 -6.90
C GLN A 101 20.67 6.32 -7.69
N GLN A 102 20.66 5.16 -7.02
CA GLN A 102 20.41 3.86 -7.65
C GLN A 102 18.96 3.72 -8.14
N LEU A 103 17.98 4.15 -7.34
CA LEU A 103 16.56 3.91 -7.58
C LEU A 103 15.85 5.06 -8.33
N GLY A 104 16.43 6.27 -8.30
CA GLY A 104 15.80 7.48 -8.85
C GLY A 104 14.40 7.69 -8.30
N ASP A 105 13.44 7.96 -9.18
CA ASP A 105 12.02 8.17 -8.83
C ASP A 105 11.37 6.98 -8.13
N ARG A 106 11.96 5.78 -8.23
CA ARG A 106 11.44 4.59 -7.55
C ARG A 106 11.67 4.66 -6.04
N PHE A 107 12.63 5.46 -5.56
CA PHE A 107 13.03 5.49 -4.15
C PHE A 107 11.84 5.68 -3.20
N THR A 108 10.98 6.67 -3.44
CA THR A 108 9.82 6.99 -2.59
C THR A 108 8.75 5.89 -2.60
N PHE A 109 8.70 5.07 -3.65
CA PHE A 109 7.82 3.90 -3.71
C PHE A 109 8.41 2.68 -2.99
N VAL A 110 9.72 2.67 -2.76
CA VAL A 110 10.41 1.60 -2.03
C VAL A 110 10.52 1.94 -0.54
N PHE A 111 10.71 3.22 -0.21
CA PHE A 111 10.90 3.72 1.15
C PHE A 111 9.97 4.92 1.42
N GLY A 112 9.32 4.94 2.59
CA GLY A 112 8.61 6.14 3.09
C GLY A 112 7.08 6.17 2.99
N LEU A 113 6.43 5.13 2.45
CA LEU A 113 4.97 5.00 2.49
C LEU A 113 4.51 3.94 3.53
N PRO A 114 3.26 3.98 4.01
CA PRO A 114 2.77 3.08 5.08
C PRO A 114 2.93 1.58 4.83
N ASN A 115 3.02 1.16 3.55
CA ASN A 115 3.14 -0.24 3.13
C ASN A 115 4.49 -0.58 2.46
N THR A 116 5.47 0.32 2.55
CA THR A 116 6.79 0.11 1.95
C THR A 116 7.83 -0.20 3.01
N LEU A 117 9.08 -0.41 2.60
CA LEU A 117 10.19 -0.52 3.54
C LEU A 117 10.29 0.77 4.37
N PRO A 118 10.75 0.67 5.62
CA PRO A 118 10.89 1.84 6.48
C PRO A 118 11.92 2.83 5.89
N ASP A 119 11.64 4.12 5.99
CA ASP A 119 12.66 5.15 5.72
C ASP A 119 13.72 5.09 6.84
N ILE A 120 14.86 4.49 6.51
CA ILE A 120 15.97 4.24 7.44
C ILE A 120 16.57 5.56 7.91
N GLU A 121 16.72 6.54 7.02
CA GLU A 121 17.28 7.85 7.34
C GLU A 121 16.37 8.63 8.29
N GLN A 122 15.07 8.65 8.01
CA GLN A 122 14.09 9.30 8.88
C GLN A 122 14.03 8.62 10.26
N ARG A 123 14.08 7.29 10.31
CA ARG A 123 14.13 6.54 11.57
C ARG A 123 15.39 6.85 12.37
N ALA A 124 16.56 6.88 11.74
CA ALA A 124 17.82 7.22 12.40
C ALA A 124 17.82 8.65 12.97
N ARG A 125 17.27 9.62 12.23
CA ARG A 125 17.09 11.00 12.71
C ARG A 125 16.13 11.10 13.90
N GLY A 126 15.15 10.20 13.97
CA GLY A 126 14.15 10.16 15.03
C GLY A 126 14.60 9.49 16.33
N LEU A 127 15.72 8.75 16.34
CA LEU A 127 16.21 8.00 17.51
C LEU A 127 16.27 8.83 18.82
N PRO A 128 16.81 10.06 18.84
CA PRO A 128 16.90 10.84 20.08
C PRO A 128 15.55 11.27 20.66
N TYR A 129 14.48 11.14 19.87
CA TYR A 129 13.13 11.56 20.22
C TYR A 129 12.16 10.38 20.28
N GLY A 130 12.63 9.16 20.02
CA GLY A 130 11.81 7.96 20.01
C GLY A 130 12.34 6.91 20.98
N GLY A 131 11.54 5.89 21.25
CA GLY A 131 11.93 4.75 22.07
C GLY A 131 10.74 4.19 22.86
N PRO A 132 10.65 2.86 23.03
CA PRO A 132 9.54 2.25 23.75
C PRO A 132 9.53 2.63 25.24
N ARG A 133 10.70 2.89 25.83
CA ARG A 133 10.85 3.28 27.24
C ARG A 133 11.15 4.77 27.45
N ARG A 134 11.06 5.60 26.41
CA ARG A 134 11.15 7.05 26.54
C ARG A 134 9.92 7.56 27.31
N PRO A 135 10.07 8.30 28.42
CA PRO A 135 8.92 8.95 29.04
C PRO A 135 8.34 10.01 28.11
N LEU A 136 7.01 10.07 28.09
CA LEU A 136 6.28 11.07 27.30
C LEU A 136 6.31 12.44 28.01
N GLU A 137 6.20 12.44 29.33
CA GLU A 137 6.11 13.64 30.16
C GLU A 137 7.02 13.54 31.39
N PHE A 138 7.49 14.70 31.87
CA PHE A 138 8.23 14.76 33.11
C PHE A 138 7.31 14.58 34.32
N THR A 139 7.68 13.67 35.23
CA THR A 139 7.08 13.61 36.57
C THR A 139 8.18 13.71 37.62
N ALA A 140 8.06 14.68 38.54
CA ALA A 140 9.04 14.90 39.60
C ALA A 140 9.21 13.66 40.48
N GLY A 141 10.46 13.27 40.73
CA GLY A 141 10.80 12.16 41.62
C GLY A 141 10.55 10.76 41.05
N LYS A 142 10.21 10.63 39.75
CA LYS A 142 10.01 9.33 39.11
C LYS A 142 11.14 8.90 38.18
N TYR A 143 11.86 9.84 37.59
CA TYR A 143 12.82 9.55 36.53
C TYR A 143 14.23 9.42 37.12
N GLN A 144 14.78 8.21 37.12
CA GLN A 144 16.06 7.85 37.72
C GLN A 144 17.12 7.51 36.65
N ALA A 145 18.36 7.30 37.10
CA ALA A 145 19.49 6.98 36.23
C ALA A 145 19.27 5.73 35.35
N ILE A 146 18.59 4.71 35.91
CA ILE A 146 18.22 3.48 35.22
C ILE A 146 17.31 3.74 34.01
N ASP A 147 16.38 4.69 34.10
CA ASP A 147 15.44 4.98 33.00
C ASP A 147 16.14 5.61 31.79
N LEU A 148 17.16 6.46 32.03
CA LEU A 148 18.00 6.99 30.95
C LEU A 148 18.82 5.87 30.31
N LEU A 149 19.41 5.00 31.13
CA LEU A 149 20.16 3.85 30.61
C LEU A 149 19.29 2.97 29.72
N GLN A 150 18.08 2.64 30.16
CA GLN A 150 17.15 1.82 29.39
C GLN A 150 16.78 2.47 28.05
N TRP A 151 16.59 3.79 28.03
CA TRP A 151 16.38 4.52 26.79
C TRP A 151 17.62 4.50 25.88
N LEU A 152 18.82 4.67 26.44
CA LEU A 152 20.08 4.57 25.68
C LEU A 152 20.26 3.17 25.08
N GLN A 153 19.95 2.11 25.84
CA GLN A 153 19.97 0.72 25.35
C GLN A 153 18.95 0.49 24.23
N ASP A 154 17.75 1.04 24.35
CA ASP A 154 16.76 0.99 23.26
C ASP A 154 17.29 1.67 22.00
N ALA A 155 17.96 2.82 22.14
CA ALA A 155 18.56 3.52 21.01
C ALA A 155 19.65 2.66 20.35
N VAL A 156 20.55 2.03 21.11
CA VAL A 156 21.56 1.09 20.58
C VAL A 156 20.90 -0.07 19.85
N ALA A 157 19.92 -0.73 20.47
CA ALA A 157 19.24 -1.87 19.86
C ALA A 157 18.56 -1.49 18.53
N ILE A 158 17.96 -0.31 18.45
CA ILE A 158 17.38 0.18 17.19
C ILE A 158 18.50 0.53 16.18
N THR A 159 19.63 1.09 16.62
CA THR A 159 20.77 1.35 15.71
C THR A 159 21.30 0.06 15.08
N ASP A 160 21.39 -1.03 15.85
CA ASP A 160 21.81 -2.35 15.37
C ASP A 160 20.80 -2.90 14.35
N GLN A 161 19.51 -2.77 14.64
CA GLN A 161 18.45 -3.16 13.71
C GLN A 161 18.52 -2.38 12.38
N LEU A 162 18.75 -1.06 12.43
CA LEU A 162 18.89 -0.23 11.24
C LEU A 162 20.15 -0.59 10.45
N ASN A 163 21.27 -0.86 11.13
CA ASN A 163 22.50 -1.33 10.50
C ASN A 163 22.30 -2.68 9.79
N ALA A 164 21.68 -3.66 10.45
CA ALA A 164 21.38 -4.95 9.87
C ALA A 164 20.43 -4.84 8.66
N LEU A 165 19.45 -3.93 8.71
CA LEU A 165 18.56 -3.68 7.59
C LEU A 165 19.29 -3.00 6.42
N MET A 166 20.18 -2.03 6.69
CA MET A 166 21.02 -1.42 5.65
C MET A 166 21.91 -2.48 4.99
N ASP A 167 22.54 -3.36 5.77
CA ASP A 167 23.36 -4.46 5.26
C ASP A 167 22.57 -5.40 4.37
N ALA A 168 21.36 -5.80 4.78
CA ALA A 168 20.49 -6.70 4.03
C ALA A 168 19.98 -6.11 2.70
N LEU A 169 19.92 -4.78 2.60
CA LEU A 169 19.44 -4.05 1.43
C LEU A 169 20.57 -3.38 0.63
N GLU A 170 21.82 -3.50 1.10
CA GLU A 170 23.01 -2.91 0.49
C GLU A 170 23.26 -3.42 -0.93
N PRO A 171 23.19 -4.74 -1.21
CA PRO A 171 23.56 -5.25 -2.52
C PRO A 171 22.67 -4.69 -3.64
N GLN A 172 23.27 -4.39 -4.79
CA GLN A 172 22.54 -3.80 -5.92
C GLN A 172 21.42 -4.72 -6.44
N PHE A 173 21.66 -6.05 -6.41
CA PHE A 173 20.73 -7.06 -6.87
C PHE A 173 19.42 -7.10 -6.06
N MET A 174 19.38 -6.51 -4.86
CA MET A 174 18.17 -6.42 -4.02
C MET A 174 17.08 -5.52 -4.58
N PHE A 175 17.34 -4.75 -5.63
CA PHE A 175 16.30 -3.94 -6.27
C PHE A 175 16.24 -4.16 -7.79
N ASP A 176 16.99 -5.14 -8.28
CA ASP A 176 16.96 -5.55 -9.67
C ASP A 176 15.78 -6.49 -9.92
N THR A 177 14.94 -6.15 -10.89
CA THR A 177 13.78 -6.95 -11.27
C THR A 177 14.13 -8.15 -12.14
N GLN A 178 15.35 -8.21 -12.67
CA GLN A 178 15.85 -9.32 -13.49
C GLN A 178 16.43 -10.46 -12.65
N VAL A 179 16.74 -10.19 -11.38
CA VAL A 179 17.31 -11.17 -10.46
C VAL A 179 16.19 -12.04 -9.90
N ASP A 180 16.49 -13.32 -9.71
CA ASP A 180 15.55 -14.27 -9.13
C ASP A 180 15.11 -13.81 -7.73
N ILE A 181 13.79 -13.76 -7.53
CA ILE A 181 13.20 -13.36 -6.26
C ILE A 181 13.59 -14.36 -5.15
N GLU A 182 13.81 -15.63 -5.48
CA GLU A 182 14.22 -16.64 -4.50
C GLU A 182 15.60 -16.31 -3.89
N GLN A 183 16.53 -15.83 -4.71
CA GLN A 183 17.83 -15.36 -4.24
C GLN A 183 17.70 -14.15 -3.30
N GLN A 184 16.85 -13.18 -3.64
CA GLN A 184 16.64 -11.98 -2.84
C GLN A 184 15.97 -12.31 -1.49
N VAL A 185 14.99 -13.22 -1.48
CA VAL A 185 14.32 -13.67 -0.25
C VAL A 185 15.27 -14.46 0.64
N ALA A 186 16.08 -15.36 0.05
CA ALA A 186 17.10 -16.08 0.79
C ALA A 186 18.13 -15.14 1.43
N HIS A 187 18.52 -14.07 0.73
CA HIS A 187 19.40 -13.04 1.27
C HIS A 187 18.77 -12.29 2.46
N LEU A 188 17.51 -11.87 2.34
CA LEU A 188 16.79 -11.24 3.47
C LEU A 188 16.69 -12.18 4.68
N ALA A 189 16.42 -13.47 4.45
CA ALA A 189 16.35 -14.47 5.51
C ALA A 189 17.72 -14.68 6.19
N ALA A 190 18.81 -14.76 5.41
CA ALA A 190 20.17 -14.89 5.95
C ALA A 190 20.58 -13.70 6.83
N HIS A 191 20.02 -12.52 6.59
CA HIS A 191 20.22 -11.32 7.42
C HIS A 191 19.15 -11.12 8.52
N GLY A 192 18.25 -12.09 8.73
CA GLY A 192 17.19 -11.99 9.75
C GLY A 192 16.08 -10.96 9.43
N GLN A 193 16.03 -10.45 8.18
CA GLN A 193 15.12 -9.39 7.75
C GLN A 193 13.87 -9.92 7.02
N VAL A 194 13.59 -11.24 7.09
CA VAL A 194 12.45 -11.87 6.40
C VAL A 194 11.09 -11.28 6.82
N HIS A 195 11.01 -10.70 8.02
CA HIS A 195 9.81 -10.06 8.52
C HIS A 195 9.38 -8.85 7.66
N TYR A 196 10.29 -8.24 6.87
CA TYR A 196 10.01 -7.19 5.90
C TYR A 196 9.59 -7.70 4.50
N LEU A 197 9.47 -9.01 4.29
CA LEU A 197 9.23 -9.60 2.96
C LEU A 197 7.99 -9.05 2.24
N ASP A 198 6.89 -8.84 2.95
CA ASP A 198 5.65 -8.25 2.40
C ASP A 198 5.87 -6.84 1.85
N LYS A 199 6.54 -5.99 2.65
CA LYS A 199 6.88 -4.61 2.28
C LYS A 199 7.89 -4.56 1.14
N TYR A 200 8.83 -5.50 1.15
CA TYR A 200 9.82 -5.65 0.09
C TYR A 200 9.18 -6.08 -1.24
N LEU A 201 8.30 -7.08 -1.23
CA LEU A 201 7.57 -7.51 -2.43
C LEU A 201 6.64 -6.43 -2.96
N TYR A 202 5.96 -5.69 -2.07
CA TYR A 202 5.15 -4.53 -2.46
C TYR A 202 6.00 -3.48 -3.18
N ALA A 203 7.17 -3.14 -2.61
CA ALA A 203 8.12 -2.19 -3.17
C ALA A 203 8.66 -2.63 -4.55
N LEU A 204 8.97 -3.91 -4.73
CA LEU A 204 9.46 -4.46 -6.00
C LEU A 204 8.38 -4.55 -7.07
N ARG A 205 7.22 -5.11 -6.72
CA ARG A 205 6.16 -5.48 -7.68
C ARG A 205 5.17 -4.37 -7.95
N ARG A 206 5.10 -3.34 -7.08
CA ARG A 206 4.15 -2.22 -7.17
C ARG A 206 2.69 -2.68 -7.29
N ARG A 207 2.37 -3.81 -6.66
CA ARG A 207 1.03 -4.40 -6.66
C ARG A 207 0.56 -4.55 -5.23
N PHE A 208 -0.71 -4.22 -5.01
CA PHE A 208 -1.37 -4.53 -3.76
C PHE A 208 -1.43 -6.05 -3.57
N LEU A 209 -1.11 -6.48 -2.36
CA LEU A 209 -1.24 -7.87 -1.94
C LEU A 209 -2.70 -8.10 -1.55
N TRP A 210 -3.30 -9.17 -2.07
CA TRP A 210 -4.62 -9.61 -1.61
C TRP A 210 -4.50 -10.22 -0.21
N ARG A 211 -5.60 -10.30 0.54
CA ARG A 211 -5.62 -10.96 1.87
C ARG A 211 -5.13 -12.42 1.82
N GLU A 212 -5.40 -13.11 0.72
CA GLU A 212 -4.90 -14.47 0.46
C GLU A 212 -3.38 -14.48 0.31
N ASP A 213 -2.81 -13.48 -0.36
CA ASP A 213 -1.36 -13.33 -0.54
C ASP A 213 -0.69 -13.10 0.81
N GLU A 214 -1.27 -12.28 1.68
CA GLU A 214 -0.76 -12.05 3.04
C GLU A 214 -0.72 -13.35 3.88
N ARG A 215 -1.64 -14.29 3.64
CA ARG A 215 -1.63 -15.59 4.31
C ARG A 215 -0.48 -16.45 3.79
N TRP A 216 -0.32 -16.59 2.48
CA TRP A 216 0.77 -17.38 1.92
C TRP A 216 2.14 -16.75 2.21
N LEU A 217 2.25 -15.43 2.23
CA LEU A 217 3.49 -14.75 2.64
C LEU A 217 3.85 -15.02 4.10
N ARG A 218 2.87 -15.23 4.99
CA ARG A 218 3.15 -15.69 6.36
C ARG A 218 3.71 -17.12 6.37
N GLU A 219 3.22 -17.99 5.49
CA GLU A 219 3.77 -19.34 5.30
C GLU A 219 5.22 -19.28 4.76
N VAL A 220 5.51 -18.37 3.82
CA VAL A 220 6.89 -18.13 3.33
C VAL A 220 7.80 -17.62 4.46
N LYS A 221 7.35 -16.62 5.23
CA LYS A 221 8.11 -16.07 6.37
C LYS A 221 8.40 -17.14 7.44
N ALA A 222 7.50 -18.12 7.60
CA ALA A 222 7.66 -19.25 8.50
C ALA A 222 8.51 -20.40 7.91
N GLY A 223 8.91 -20.31 6.64
CA GLY A 223 9.66 -21.36 5.93
C GLY A 223 8.82 -22.59 5.56
N ALA A 224 7.49 -22.49 5.60
CA ALA A 224 6.60 -23.60 5.27
C ALA A 224 6.46 -23.83 3.76
N ILE A 225 6.59 -22.77 2.96
CA ILE A 225 6.56 -22.80 1.49
C ILE A 225 7.66 -21.88 0.94
N SER A 226 8.13 -22.14 -0.28
CA SER A 226 9.09 -21.26 -0.96
C SER A 226 8.40 -20.03 -1.57
N ILE A 227 9.17 -19.00 -1.94
CA ILE A 227 8.63 -17.86 -2.68
C ILE A 227 8.19 -18.25 -4.11
N SER A 228 8.85 -19.25 -4.70
CA SER A 228 8.46 -19.82 -6.00
C SER A 228 7.10 -20.53 -5.91
N GLU A 229 6.83 -21.25 -4.82
CA GLU A 229 5.51 -21.86 -4.58
C GLU A 229 4.43 -20.78 -4.34
N PHE A 230 4.76 -19.72 -3.61
CA PHE A 230 3.88 -18.55 -3.48
C PHE A 230 3.51 -17.97 -4.84
N ASP A 231 4.49 -17.74 -5.72
CA ASP A 231 4.25 -17.21 -7.06
C ASP A 231 3.40 -18.15 -7.93
N ALA A 232 3.62 -19.47 -7.83
CA ALA A 232 2.80 -20.46 -8.51
C ALA A 232 1.34 -20.42 -8.02
N ARG A 233 1.10 -20.27 -6.71
CA ARG A 233 -0.26 -20.15 -6.13
C ARG A 233 -0.95 -18.85 -6.59
N VAL A 234 -0.22 -17.73 -6.60
CA VAL A 234 -0.74 -16.45 -7.11
C VAL A 234 -1.11 -16.57 -8.59
N ALA A 235 -0.23 -17.12 -9.41
CA ALA A 235 -0.48 -17.32 -10.85
C ALA A 235 -1.67 -18.26 -11.10
N ALA A 236 -1.79 -19.36 -10.34
CA ALA A 236 -2.90 -20.29 -10.45
C ALA A 236 -4.24 -19.62 -10.08
N ARG A 237 -4.27 -18.82 -9.02
CA ARG A 237 -5.45 -18.04 -8.63
C ARG A 237 -5.83 -17.03 -9.70
N ASP A 238 -4.86 -16.25 -10.17
CA ASP A 238 -5.11 -15.21 -11.16
C ASP A 238 -5.62 -15.83 -12.47
N GLY A 239 -5.04 -16.97 -12.90
CA GLY A 239 -5.53 -17.75 -14.03
C GLY A 239 -6.93 -18.32 -13.81
N TYR A 240 -7.26 -18.81 -12.60
CA TYR A 240 -8.61 -19.27 -12.28
C TYR A 240 -9.63 -18.12 -12.34
N ARG A 241 -9.31 -16.96 -11.76
CA ARG A 241 -10.16 -15.76 -11.81
C ARG A 241 -10.35 -15.23 -13.22
N GLU A 242 -9.29 -15.23 -14.02
CA GLU A 242 -9.39 -14.84 -15.43
C GLU A 242 -10.28 -15.79 -16.23
N GLN A 243 -10.14 -17.11 -16.00
CA GLN A 243 -10.98 -18.12 -16.64
C GLN A 243 -12.45 -18.03 -16.19
N GLU A 244 -12.70 -17.78 -14.90
CA GLU A 244 -14.04 -17.58 -14.36
C GLU A 244 -14.69 -16.31 -14.94
N ASN A 245 -13.94 -15.20 -14.97
CA ASN A 245 -14.39 -13.94 -15.55
C ASN A 245 -14.70 -14.10 -17.05
N ARG A 246 -13.83 -14.77 -17.81
CA ARG A 246 -14.07 -15.07 -19.23
C ARG A 246 -15.32 -15.92 -19.41
N SER A 247 -15.50 -16.96 -18.59
CA SER A 247 -16.67 -17.84 -18.65
C SER A 247 -17.96 -17.09 -18.33
N HIS A 248 -17.91 -16.20 -17.34
CA HIS A 248 -18.99 -15.30 -16.99
C HIS A 248 -19.37 -14.38 -18.15
N TRP A 249 -18.40 -13.67 -18.75
CA TRP A 249 -18.68 -12.76 -19.87
C TRP A 249 -19.16 -13.48 -21.14
N MET A 250 -18.67 -14.70 -21.41
CA MET A 250 -19.22 -15.53 -22.48
C MET A 250 -20.71 -15.83 -22.24
N SER A 251 -21.09 -16.18 -20.99
CA SER A 251 -22.49 -16.41 -20.62
C SER A 251 -23.33 -15.13 -20.76
N VAL A 252 -22.79 -13.96 -20.39
CA VAL A 252 -23.47 -12.66 -20.55
C VAL A 252 -23.71 -12.35 -22.02
N TYR A 253 -22.70 -12.51 -22.89
CA TYR A 253 -22.81 -12.24 -24.33
C TYR A 253 -23.83 -13.15 -24.99
N GLU A 254 -23.81 -14.44 -24.65
CA GLU A 254 -24.79 -15.40 -25.15
C GLU A 254 -26.21 -15.03 -24.71
N ARG A 255 -26.38 -14.57 -23.46
CA ARG A 255 -27.67 -14.09 -22.98
C ARG A 255 -28.18 -12.86 -23.73
N ILE A 256 -27.30 -11.89 -24.01
CA ILE A 256 -27.64 -10.71 -24.83
C ILE A 256 -28.11 -11.13 -26.22
N ARG A 257 -27.42 -12.10 -26.84
CA ARG A 257 -27.80 -12.63 -28.16
C ARG A 257 -29.15 -13.35 -28.13
N GLN A 258 -29.41 -14.16 -27.10
CA GLN A 258 -30.71 -14.82 -26.91
C GLN A 258 -31.84 -13.82 -26.71
N LEU A 259 -31.59 -12.74 -25.96
CA LEU A 259 -32.56 -11.66 -25.76
C LEU A 259 -32.82 -10.91 -27.06
N ALA A 260 -31.79 -10.54 -27.81
CA ALA A 260 -31.93 -9.89 -29.12
C ALA A 260 -32.78 -10.73 -30.07
N SER A 261 -32.42 -12.01 -30.24
CA SER A 261 -33.16 -12.93 -31.11
C SER A 261 -34.61 -13.09 -30.68
N TYR A 262 -34.90 -13.17 -29.37
CA TYR A 262 -36.28 -13.23 -28.89
C TYR A 262 -37.05 -11.93 -29.16
N LEU A 263 -36.45 -10.79 -28.82
CA LEU A 263 -37.07 -9.47 -28.92
C LEU A 263 -37.40 -9.08 -30.36
N GLU A 264 -36.52 -9.41 -31.31
CA GLU A 264 -36.73 -9.21 -32.75
C GLU A 264 -38.03 -9.85 -33.25
N HIS A 265 -38.44 -10.97 -32.66
CA HIS A 265 -39.63 -11.75 -33.07
C HIS A 265 -40.86 -11.53 -32.18
N THR A 266 -40.85 -10.54 -31.28
CA THR A 266 -41.99 -10.32 -30.36
C THR A 266 -43.20 -9.66 -31.03
N GLY A 267 -43.04 -8.91 -32.13
CA GLY A 267 -44.16 -8.31 -32.89
C GLY A 267 -44.98 -7.24 -32.14
N SER A 268 -44.70 -6.94 -30.87
CA SER A 268 -45.28 -5.83 -30.12
C SER A 268 -44.25 -5.26 -29.14
N TYR A 269 -43.99 -3.96 -29.26
CA TYR A 269 -42.99 -3.24 -28.48
C TYR A 269 -43.56 -2.49 -27.27
N HIS A 270 -44.83 -2.74 -26.94
CA HIS A 270 -45.46 -2.14 -25.77
C HIS A 270 -44.83 -2.70 -24.48
N HIS A 271 -44.42 -1.81 -23.57
CA HIS A 271 -43.68 -2.16 -22.34
C HIS A 271 -44.34 -3.30 -21.53
N GLY A 272 -45.65 -3.20 -21.26
CA GLY A 272 -46.36 -4.24 -20.51
C GLY A 272 -46.38 -5.61 -21.21
N THR A 273 -46.41 -5.61 -22.54
CA THR A 273 -46.37 -6.84 -23.36
C THR A 273 -44.99 -7.46 -23.32
N LEU A 274 -43.94 -6.65 -23.48
CA LEU A 274 -42.55 -7.09 -23.41
C LEU A 274 -42.21 -7.65 -22.01
N THR A 275 -42.63 -6.98 -20.94
CA THR A 275 -42.43 -7.45 -19.56
C THR A 275 -43.08 -8.82 -19.33
N ARG A 276 -44.31 -9.03 -19.80
CA ARG A 276 -45.01 -10.32 -19.67
C ARG A 276 -44.28 -11.43 -20.44
N ARG A 277 -43.92 -11.15 -21.69
CA ARG A 277 -43.25 -12.07 -22.61
C ARG A 277 -41.85 -12.47 -22.14
N LEU A 278 -41.06 -11.51 -21.67
CA LEU A 278 -39.74 -11.77 -21.08
C LEU A 278 -39.87 -12.63 -19.82
N ARG A 279 -40.88 -12.39 -18.98
CA ARG A 279 -41.15 -13.24 -17.81
C ARG A 279 -41.56 -14.66 -18.20
N GLU A 280 -42.39 -14.83 -19.22
CA GLU A 280 -42.81 -16.15 -19.72
C GLU A 280 -41.62 -16.95 -20.28
N ARG A 281 -40.70 -16.29 -21.02
CA ARG A 281 -39.58 -16.98 -21.68
C ARG A 281 -38.35 -17.15 -20.78
N PHE A 282 -37.99 -16.12 -20.01
CA PHE A 282 -36.74 -16.06 -19.24
C PHE A 282 -36.96 -16.04 -17.73
N GLY A 283 -38.20 -16.05 -17.25
CA GLY A 283 -38.51 -16.13 -15.82
C GLY A 283 -37.91 -14.96 -15.03
N ARG A 284 -37.16 -15.29 -13.98
CA ARG A 284 -36.46 -14.30 -13.14
C ARG A 284 -35.15 -13.81 -13.74
N SER A 285 -34.71 -14.42 -14.82
CA SER A 285 -33.33 -14.35 -15.30
C SER A 285 -33.07 -13.18 -16.27
N ALA A 286 -34.14 -12.56 -16.75
CA ALA A 286 -34.13 -11.26 -17.41
C ALA A 286 -35.38 -10.48 -16.98
N ARG A 287 -35.24 -9.19 -16.65
CA ARG A 287 -36.36 -8.32 -16.27
C ARG A 287 -36.29 -6.98 -16.97
N LEU A 288 -37.40 -6.57 -17.55
CA LEU A 288 -37.57 -5.24 -18.10
C LEU A 288 -37.98 -4.26 -17.00
N LEU A 289 -37.18 -3.22 -16.82
CA LEU A 289 -37.36 -2.19 -15.80
C LEU A 289 -37.26 -0.79 -16.43
N ARG A 290 -37.67 0.21 -15.67
CA ARG A 290 -37.40 1.62 -15.96
C ARG A 290 -36.28 2.09 -15.05
N GLU A 291 -35.23 2.65 -15.62
CA GLU A 291 -34.10 3.18 -14.85
C GLU A 291 -34.52 4.45 -14.12
N HIS A 292 -34.25 4.52 -12.81
CA HIS A 292 -34.67 5.64 -11.97
C HIS A 292 -33.97 6.96 -12.30
N SER A 293 -32.74 6.92 -12.80
CA SER A 293 -31.92 8.10 -13.08
C SER A 293 -32.21 8.72 -14.45
N SER A 294 -32.25 7.90 -15.51
CA SER A 294 -32.44 8.36 -16.89
C SER A 294 -33.91 8.32 -17.34
N GLY A 295 -34.77 7.55 -16.67
CA GLY A 295 -36.14 7.29 -17.10
C GLY A 295 -36.25 6.31 -18.28
N GLY A 296 -35.13 5.82 -18.81
CA GLY A 296 -35.07 4.87 -19.94
C GLY A 296 -35.41 3.43 -19.55
N LEU A 297 -35.69 2.59 -20.55
CA LEU A 297 -35.90 1.15 -20.38
C LEU A 297 -34.58 0.40 -20.30
N ILE A 298 -34.47 -0.52 -19.34
CA ILE A 298 -33.30 -1.38 -19.14
C ILE A 298 -33.69 -2.85 -18.99
N LEU A 299 -32.79 -3.75 -19.38
CA LEU A 299 -32.91 -5.18 -19.11
C LEU A 299 -31.91 -5.60 -18.02
N GLU A 300 -32.43 -5.87 -16.83
CA GLU A 300 -31.65 -6.49 -15.76
C GLU A 300 -31.44 -7.97 -16.06
N LEU A 301 -30.17 -8.41 -16.07
CA LEU A 301 -29.78 -9.79 -16.27
C LEU A 301 -29.36 -10.42 -14.95
N ASP A 302 -29.85 -11.62 -14.65
CA ASP A 302 -29.39 -12.36 -13.47
C ASP A 302 -27.89 -12.70 -13.60
N GLY A 303 -27.10 -12.25 -12.63
CA GLY A 303 -25.65 -12.37 -12.63
C GLY A 303 -24.98 -11.67 -13.81
N GLY A 304 -25.47 -10.51 -14.27
CA GLY A 304 -24.86 -9.76 -15.37
C GLY A 304 -25.12 -8.25 -15.27
N PRO A 305 -24.58 -7.45 -16.21
CA PRO A 305 -24.83 -6.02 -16.27
C PRO A 305 -26.28 -5.73 -16.69
N SER A 306 -26.81 -4.59 -16.24
CA SER A 306 -28.09 -4.05 -16.72
C SER A 306 -27.93 -3.48 -18.13
N VAL A 307 -28.48 -4.16 -19.12
CA VAL A 307 -28.38 -3.78 -20.53
C VAL A 307 -29.24 -2.54 -20.78
N GLY A 308 -28.64 -1.51 -21.39
CA GLY A 308 -29.30 -0.23 -21.65
C GLY A 308 -29.18 0.79 -20.50
N SER A 309 -28.50 0.44 -19.40
CA SER A 309 -28.25 1.40 -18.31
C SER A 309 -27.48 2.61 -18.82
N GLY A 310 -27.92 3.82 -18.41
CA GLY A 310 -27.38 5.09 -18.89
C GLY A 310 -27.77 5.46 -20.33
N GLN A 311 -28.50 4.59 -21.03
CA GLN A 311 -29.02 4.87 -22.38
C GLN A 311 -30.45 5.39 -22.26
N GLN A 312 -30.76 6.54 -22.88
CA GLN A 312 -32.10 7.15 -22.85
C GLN A 312 -33.08 6.41 -23.78
N LEU A 313 -33.33 5.12 -23.49
CA LEU A 313 -34.19 4.25 -24.29
C LEU A 313 -35.66 4.49 -23.91
N GLU A 314 -36.30 5.47 -24.54
CA GLU A 314 -37.62 5.97 -24.13
C GLU A 314 -38.76 4.95 -24.30
N ASP A 315 -38.64 4.05 -25.28
CA ASP A 315 -39.67 3.09 -25.63
C ASP A 315 -39.11 1.68 -25.94
N GLY A 316 -40.03 0.73 -26.12
CA GLY A 316 -39.65 -0.66 -26.39
C GLY A 316 -38.98 -0.86 -27.76
N VAL A 317 -39.19 0.03 -28.74
CA VAL A 317 -38.54 -0.06 -30.05
C VAL A 317 -37.07 0.31 -29.92
N ALA A 318 -36.78 1.42 -29.24
CA ALA A 318 -35.42 1.86 -28.92
C ALA A 318 -34.67 0.78 -28.14
N LEU A 319 -35.33 0.15 -27.17
CA LEU A 319 -34.75 -0.97 -26.43
C LEU A 319 -34.40 -2.16 -27.33
N VAL A 320 -35.33 -2.63 -28.16
CA VAL A 320 -35.09 -3.77 -29.04
C VAL A 320 -33.96 -3.46 -30.03
N ASN A 321 -33.98 -2.29 -30.66
CA ASN A 321 -32.95 -1.87 -31.61
C ASN A 321 -31.57 -1.79 -30.94
N PHE A 322 -31.49 -1.25 -29.72
CA PHE A 322 -30.26 -1.20 -28.95
C PHE A 322 -29.73 -2.61 -28.62
N VAL A 323 -30.60 -3.49 -28.13
CA VAL A 323 -30.22 -4.87 -27.75
C VAL A 323 -29.76 -5.68 -28.97
N CYS A 324 -30.42 -5.51 -30.13
CA CYS A 324 -29.99 -6.14 -31.38
C CYS A 324 -28.63 -5.59 -31.86
N ALA A 325 -28.45 -4.26 -31.86
CA ALA A 325 -27.18 -3.65 -32.22
C ALA A 325 -26.03 -4.10 -31.30
N LEU A 326 -26.30 -4.20 -29.99
CA LEU A 326 -25.35 -4.70 -29.01
C LEU A 326 -25.03 -6.18 -29.26
N ALA A 327 -26.03 -7.02 -29.53
CA ALA A 327 -25.83 -8.44 -29.83
C ALA A 327 -24.95 -8.67 -31.07
N ASP A 328 -25.08 -7.85 -32.11
CA ASP A 328 -24.23 -7.90 -33.30
C ASP A 328 -22.79 -7.52 -32.99
N LEU A 329 -22.59 -6.50 -32.16
CA LEU A 329 -21.26 -6.01 -31.79
C LEU A 329 -20.52 -7.02 -30.90
N VAL A 330 -21.19 -7.58 -29.89
CA VAL A 330 -20.56 -8.55 -28.96
C VAL A 330 -20.25 -9.89 -29.62
N LYS A 331 -20.85 -10.20 -30.78
CA LYS A 331 -20.53 -11.41 -31.56
C LYS A 331 -19.09 -11.41 -32.10
N GLY A 332 -18.54 -10.23 -32.36
CA GLY A 332 -17.22 -10.05 -32.97
C GLY A 332 -16.13 -9.65 -31.98
N THR A 333 -16.43 -9.46 -30.70
CA THR A 333 -15.47 -8.94 -29.71
C THR A 333 -15.09 -10.00 -28.67
N PRO A 334 -13.90 -9.88 -28.06
CA PRO A 334 -13.54 -10.69 -26.90
C PRO A 334 -14.58 -10.57 -25.76
N PRO A 335 -14.89 -11.68 -25.06
CA PRO A 335 -15.84 -11.68 -23.95
C PRO A 335 -15.16 -11.19 -22.67
N ASP A 336 -15.09 -9.87 -22.52
CA ASP A 336 -14.60 -9.18 -21.33
C ASP A 336 -15.36 -7.86 -21.07
N VAL A 337 -15.20 -7.32 -19.87
CA VAL A 337 -15.91 -6.11 -19.42
C VAL A 337 -15.58 -4.87 -20.25
N HIS A 338 -14.34 -4.71 -20.72
CA HIS A 338 -13.93 -3.53 -21.48
C HIS A 338 -14.51 -3.57 -22.89
N CYS A 339 -14.46 -4.74 -23.54
CA CYS A 339 -15.08 -4.98 -24.83
C CYS A 339 -16.60 -4.83 -24.76
N TYR A 340 -17.23 -5.24 -23.65
CA TYR A 340 -18.66 -5.03 -23.43
C TYR A 340 -19.03 -3.54 -23.44
N PHE A 341 -18.36 -2.71 -22.65
CA PHE A 341 -18.65 -1.29 -22.58
C PHE A 341 -18.34 -0.57 -23.90
N ALA A 342 -17.26 -0.94 -24.59
CA ALA A 342 -16.99 -0.42 -25.93
C ALA A 342 -18.10 -0.79 -26.94
N ALA A 343 -18.66 -2.01 -26.85
CA ALA A 343 -19.79 -2.43 -27.67
C ALA A 343 -21.08 -1.68 -27.30
N VAL A 344 -21.30 -1.36 -26.03
CA VAL A 344 -22.41 -0.52 -25.57
C VAL A 344 -22.34 0.88 -26.17
N ASP A 345 -21.17 1.52 -26.15
CA ASP A 345 -20.97 2.86 -26.71
C ASP A 345 -21.19 2.88 -28.23
N GLN A 346 -20.73 1.85 -28.92
CA GLN A 346 -20.95 1.69 -30.37
C GLN A 346 -22.42 1.41 -30.70
N ALA A 347 -23.11 0.58 -29.91
CA ALA A 347 -24.54 0.32 -30.08
C ALA A 347 -25.36 1.61 -29.88
N SER A 348 -25.02 2.39 -28.86
CA SER A 348 -25.63 3.70 -28.61
C SER A 348 -25.43 4.67 -29.77
N SER A 349 -24.20 4.74 -30.29
CA SER A 349 -23.86 5.59 -31.45
C SER A 349 -24.66 5.20 -32.70
N ARG A 350 -24.87 3.90 -32.95
CA ARG A 350 -25.71 3.41 -34.07
C ARG A 350 -27.17 3.83 -33.91
N LEU A 351 -27.69 3.79 -32.69
CA LEU A 351 -29.06 4.22 -32.38
C LEU A 351 -29.23 5.73 -32.64
N ASN A 352 -28.29 6.56 -32.19
CA ASN A 352 -28.32 8.01 -32.39
C ASN A 352 -28.16 8.42 -33.87
N ALA A 353 -27.36 7.68 -34.63
CA ALA A 353 -27.20 7.89 -36.07
C ALA A 353 -28.48 7.55 -36.85
N ALA A 354 -29.21 6.50 -36.44
CA ALA A 354 -30.50 6.14 -37.03
C ALA A 354 -31.63 7.13 -36.66
N SER A 355 -31.52 7.80 -35.51
CA SER A 355 -32.45 8.83 -35.02
C SER A 355 -32.18 10.24 -35.56
N SER A 356 -31.06 10.44 -36.28
CA SER A 356 -30.73 11.73 -36.89
C SER A 356 -31.52 11.89 -38.21
N PRO A 357 -32.40 12.89 -38.37
CA PRO A 357 -33.10 13.08 -39.62
C PRO A 357 -32.07 13.41 -40.71
N SER A 358 -32.05 12.65 -41.79
CA SER A 358 -31.38 13.10 -43.00
C SER A 358 -31.99 14.45 -43.38
N MET A 359 -31.18 15.51 -43.33
CA MET A 359 -31.49 16.78 -44.00
C MET A 359 -31.51 16.53 -45.52
N ALA A 360 -32.60 15.95 -45.99
CA ALA A 360 -32.92 15.77 -47.40
C ALA A 360 -34.44 15.59 -47.60
N VAL A 361 -35.25 16.39 -46.92
CA VAL A 361 -36.58 16.77 -47.41
C VAL A 361 -36.68 18.29 -47.38
N VAL A 362 -35.72 18.95 -48.03
CA VAL A 362 -36.00 20.21 -48.71
C VAL A 362 -36.82 19.81 -49.94
N ARG A 363 -37.98 20.45 -50.15
CA ARG A 363 -38.99 20.22 -51.19
C ARG A 363 -40.11 19.22 -50.87
N ARG A 364 -41.06 19.62 -50.02
CA ARG A 364 -42.50 19.35 -50.26
C ARG A 364 -43.49 20.12 -49.36
N ILE A 365 -43.09 21.25 -48.79
CA ILE A 365 -44.04 22.15 -48.09
C ILE A 365 -44.34 23.42 -48.90
N GLU A 366 -43.47 23.84 -49.82
CA GLU A 366 -43.71 25.06 -50.62
C GLU A 366 -44.72 24.90 -51.77
N THR A 367 -45.16 23.68 -52.14
CA THR A 367 -46.10 23.50 -53.26
C THR A 367 -47.57 23.39 -52.83
N ILE A 368 -47.85 23.24 -51.53
CA ILE A 368 -49.23 23.15 -51.02
C ILE A 368 -49.71 24.55 -50.60
N GLU A 369 -48.86 25.37 -50.01
CA GLU A 369 -49.21 26.77 -49.66
C GLU A 369 -49.30 27.70 -50.88
N LEU A 370 -48.60 27.40 -51.99
CA LEU A 370 -48.72 28.15 -53.25
C LEU A 370 -49.97 27.78 -54.08
N GLN A 371 -50.58 26.61 -53.86
CA GLN A 371 -51.88 26.25 -54.46
C GLN A 371 -53.06 26.80 -53.67
N GLU A 372 -52.96 26.91 -52.34
CA GLU A 372 -54.02 27.53 -51.52
C GLU A 372 -54.00 29.07 -51.56
N ALA A 373 -52.90 29.69 -52.00
CA ALA A 373 -52.78 31.15 -52.20
C ALA A 373 -53.07 31.63 -53.64
N GLY A 374 -53.40 30.74 -54.59
CA GLY A 374 -53.86 31.11 -55.93
C GLY A 374 -52.87 31.91 -56.79
N LEU A 375 -51.56 31.67 -56.66
CA LEU A 375 -50.52 32.38 -57.41
C LEU A 375 -49.84 31.53 -58.51
N ILE A 376 -50.37 30.34 -58.81
CA ILE A 376 -50.16 29.60 -60.06
C ILE A 376 -51.48 29.02 -60.54
#